data_AF-A0A955ZAL4-F1
#
_entry.id   AF-A0A955ZAL4-F1
#
_cell.length_a   1.000
_cell.length_b   1.000
_cell.length_c   1.000
_cell.angle_alpha   90.00
_cell.angle_beta   90.00
_cell.angle_gamma   90.00
#
_symmetry.space_group_name_H-M   'P 1'
#
loop_
_entity.id
_entity.type
_entity.pdbx_description
1 polymer ?
#
loop_
_entity_poly.entity_id
_entity_poly.type
_entity_poly.pdbx_seq_one_letter_code
_entity_poly.pdbx_strand_id
1 'polypeptide(L)'
;MKRWIAPTALLLFACGSPPPQPVVPQTPDTPPGPGAETPKGTTAPADPFALPSNLRADAARPPVPDTAADALVDLRALESIPPAPAKCAAYAKRKADGAACRDGKPPIYRALDSALEKKDDAARDGALVAAEACRSDGLITALRAELAPPECADAIVEPWLAKHTPAGAAGHALVGLAVSGKLARTAERPPRFTGAKDRAAIKKFLAGPFGAWITEQARAIEALSLIASKLSGYGRGIAAVEAGVADMRLVEVARAAEIPDAWKADEEIRSVYYAALDAALEPRKVRGRSAALAGLQELALEGVAESGRVTRAHALLGKMFAGRRIDALRALHLPDAPRGDCEPGSPMCASEDGGYTTLSSVPTFYAEQLLGDAVVGHPLAYLPLLQGAPPAYVRAFSNEAKAPADPRTRFAYARARLALGLVTWRGVDFDQAALWASKVGDKAAESEKAKAIVALALALGRGPDGAAAMMASRSRCAGGDWGADGAKCGPAPELELMHVDALDALAKTATDARTRADADFNAALLLWISTPPCCGATTAKYFGGVAERFGRAAAAFGGGSAAEKARAEAMLYRAQAEELSRIFAR
;
A
#
# COMPACT_ATOMS: atom_id res chain seq x y z
N MET A 1 20.30 24.30 48.41
CA MET A 1 19.22 24.07 47.42
C MET A 1 18.92 25.38 46.69
N LYS A 2 19.51 25.61 45.51
CA LYS A 2 19.22 26.79 44.66
C LYS A 2 18.52 26.28 43.40
N ARG A 3 17.23 26.59 43.26
CA ARG A 3 16.47 26.38 42.01
C ARG A 3 16.99 27.37 40.98
N TRP A 4 17.55 26.87 39.88
CA TRP A 4 17.85 27.66 38.69
C TRP A 4 16.77 27.39 37.65
N ILE A 5 16.00 28.43 37.34
CA ILE A 5 15.10 28.49 36.20
C ILE A 5 16.01 28.70 34.98
N ALA A 6 16.19 27.65 34.17
CA ALA A 6 16.91 27.74 32.91
C ALA A 6 16.00 28.37 31.85
N PRO A 7 16.47 29.36 31.07
CA PRO A 7 15.70 29.92 29.97
C PRO A 7 15.67 28.94 28.80
N THR A 8 14.46 28.65 28.33
CA THR A 8 14.17 27.92 27.09
C THR A 8 14.70 28.74 25.90
N ALA A 9 15.96 28.52 25.53
CA ALA A 9 16.50 29.05 24.29
C ALA A 9 15.85 28.30 23.12
N LEU A 10 14.83 28.92 22.52
CA LEU A 10 14.35 28.61 21.18
C LEU A 10 15.57 28.60 20.24
N LEU A 11 15.89 27.43 19.70
CA LEU A 11 16.76 27.31 18.53
C LEU A 11 15.96 27.83 17.33
N LEU A 12 16.02 29.15 17.11
CA LEU A 12 15.66 29.76 15.84
C LEU A 12 16.65 29.26 14.78
N PHE A 13 16.26 28.24 14.03
CA PHE A 13 16.84 28.02 12.71
C PHE A 13 16.50 29.26 11.87
N ALA A 14 17.50 30.07 11.59
CA ALA A 14 17.37 31.26 10.76
C ALA A 14 16.79 30.90 9.40
N CYS A 15 15.77 31.66 9.00
CA CYS A 15 15.03 31.55 7.76
C CYS A 15 15.95 31.63 6.54
N GLY A 16 16.15 30.50 5.86
CA GLY A 16 16.01 30.49 4.40
C GLY A 16 14.51 30.55 4.11
N SER A 17 14.13 31.32 3.10
CA SER A 17 12.74 31.48 2.65
C SER A 17 11.96 30.17 2.71
N PRO A 18 10.67 30.18 3.08
CA PRO A 18 9.86 28.97 3.02
C PRO A 18 10.06 28.33 1.64
N PRO A 19 10.43 27.04 1.56
CA PRO A 19 10.50 26.37 0.28
C PRO A 19 9.14 26.54 -0.41
N PRO A 20 9.10 26.75 -1.74
CA PRO A 20 7.83 26.81 -2.45
C PRO A 20 7.00 25.62 -2.00
N GLN A 21 5.79 25.88 -1.50
CA GLN A 21 4.89 24.80 -1.15
C GLN A 21 4.79 23.89 -2.37
N PRO A 22 4.90 22.57 -2.21
CA PRO A 22 4.65 21.67 -3.32
C PRO A 22 3.27 22.03 -3.88
N VAL A 23 3.23 22.36 -5.17
CA VAL A 23 1.98 22.47 -5.92
C VAL A 23 1.38 21.07 -5.89
N VAL A 24 0.59 20.79 -4.87
CA VAL A 24 -0.38 19.70 -4.88
C VAL A 24 -1.25 20.00 -6.09
N PRO A 25 -1.45 19.07 -7.05
CA PRO A 25 -2.48 19.23 -8.05
C PRO A 25 -3.77 19.54 -7.31
N GLN A 26 -4.27 20.77 -7.44
CA GLN A 26 -5.56 21.14 -6.87
C GLN A 26 -6.58 20.21 -7.53
N THR A 27 -7.14 19.29 -6.74
CA THR A 27 -8.43 18.71 -7.07
C THR A 27 -9.37 19.87 -7.38
N PRO A 28 -10.10 19.88 -8.51
CA PRO A 28 -11.02 20.96 -8.83
C PRO A 28 -11.93 21.24 -7.63
N ASP A 29 -11.95 22.50 -7.17
CA ASP A 29 -12.87 22.98 -6.14
C ASP A 29 -14.29 22.70 -6.62
N THR A 30 -14.86 21.61 -6.15
CA THR A 30 -16.28 21.33 -6.34
C THR A 30 -17.00 22.16 -5.27
N PRO A 31 -17.93 23.06 -5.66
CA PRO A 31 -18.67 23.85 -4.69
C PRO A 31 -19.37 22.93 -3.69
N PRO A 32 -19.58 23.36 -2.43
CA PRO A 32 -20.37 22.59 -1.48
C PRO A 32 -21.77 22.42 -2.06
N GLY A 33 -22.10 21.19 -2.47
CA GLY A 33 -23.45 20.82 -2.83
C GLY A 33 -24.40 21.10 -1.66
N PRO A 34 -25.66 21.49 -1.93
CA PRO A 34 -26.61 21.83 -0.88
C PRO A 34 -26.78 20.65 0.08
N GLY A 35 -26.85 20.99 1.38
CA GLY A 35 -26.75 20.07 2.51
C GLY A 35 -27.63 18.82 2.38
N ALA A 36 -27.03 17.69 2.71
CA ALA A 36 -27.73 16.42 2.82
C ALA A 36 -28.86 16.54 3.86
N GLU A 37 -30.10 16.45 3.39
CA GLU A 37 -31.24 16.17 4.24
C GLU A 37 -31.05 14.81 4.92
N THR A 38 -31.07 14.81 6.25
CA THR A 38 -31.21 13.60 7.07
C THR A 38 -32.46 12.82 6.65
N PRO A 39 -32.37 11.57 6.16
CA PRO A 39 -33.55 10.76 5.94
C PRO A 39 -34.08 10.28 7.30
N LYS A 40 -35.20 10.86 7.73
CA LYS A 40 -36.11 10.21 8.67
C LYS A 40 -36.83 9.08 7.94
N GLY A 41 -36.75 7.85 8.45
CA GLY A 41 -37.63 6.77 7.99
C GLY A 41 -37.14 5.38 8.37
N THR A 42 -37.67 4.85 9.46
CA THR A 42 -37.74 3.41 9.74
C THR A 42 -38.65 2.74 8.71
N THR A 43 -38.08 2.02 7.76
CA THR A 43 -38.73 1.03 6.90
C THR A 43 -38.13 -0.35 7.17
N ALA A 44 -38.83 -1.43 6.76
CA ALA A 44 -38.47 -2.85 6.91
C ALA A 44 -36.96 -3.12 6.80
N PRO A 45 -36.39 -4.16 7.46
CA PRO A 45 -34.95 -4.41 7.40
C PRO A 45 -34.54 -4.46 5.93
N ALA A 46 -33.88 -3.38 5.48
CA ALA A 46 -33.41 -3.26 4.12
C ALA A 46 -32.55 -4.49 3.87
N ASP A 47 -32.72 -5.14 2.71
CA ASP A 47 -31.87 -6.26 2.33
C ASP A 47 -30.41 -5.88 2.65
N PRO A 48 -29.73 -6.58 3.58
CA PRO A 48 -28.43 -6.17 4.06
C PRO A 48 -27.38 -6.25 2.95
N PHE A 49 -27.68 -6.91 1.83
CA PHE A 49 -26.84 -6.99 0.64
C PHE A 49 -27.20 -5.96 -0.45
N ALA A 50 -28.19 -5.09 -0.21
CA ALA A 50 -28.59 -4.07 -1.17
C ALA A 50 -27.45 -3.10 -1.46
N LEU A 51 -27.15 -2.92 -2.75
CA LEU A 51 -26.15 -1.96 -3.19
C LEU A 51 -26.70 -0.52 -3.10
N PRO A 52 -25.89 0.45 -2.66
CA PRO A 52 -26.23 1.87 -2.76
C PRO A 52 -26.57 2.26 -4.20
N SER A 53 -27.51 3.19 -4.38
CA SER A 53 -27.92 3.68 -5.71
C SER A 53 -26.83 4.53 -6.39
N ASN A 54 -25.90 5.07 -5.62
CA ASN A 54 -24.86 6.00 -6.06
C ASN A 54 -23.45 5.40 -5.88
N LEU A 55 -23.19 4.26 -6.52
CA LEU A 55 -21.85 3.68 -6.56
C LEU A 55 -20.87 4.61 -7.29
N ARG A 56 -19.67 4.78 -6.71
CA ARG A 56 -18.57 5.52 -7.33
C ARG A 56 -18.10 4.80 -8.60
N ALA A 57 -17.79 5.59 -9.63
CA ALA A 57 -17.18 5.12 -10.87
C ALA A 57 -15.68 5.47 -10.90
N ASP A 58 -14.87 4.67 -11.59
CA ASP A 58 -13.48 5.03 -11.83
C ASP A 58 -13.41 6.34 -12.64
N ALA A 59 -12.61 7.29 -12.15
CA ALA A 59 -12.31 8.49 -12.92
C ALA A 59 -11.53 8.13 -14.19
N ALA A 60 -11.80 8.87 -15.27
CA ALA A 60 -11.02 8.76 -16.49
C ALA A 60 -9.54 9.03 -16.16
N ARG A 61 -8.66 8.15 -16.63
CA ARG A 61 -7.23 8.31 -16.40
C ARG A 61 -6.67 9.34 -17.36
N PRO A 62 -5.75 10.20 -16.90
CA PRO A 62 -4.95 10.98 -17.83
C PRO A 62 -4.15 10.01 -18.72
N PRO A 63 -4.04 10.32 -20.02
CA PRO A 63 -3.17 9.53 -20.90
C PRO A 63 -1.72 9.60 -20.40
N VAL A 64 -1.00 8.49 -20.52
CA VAL A 64 0.44 8.48 -20.24
C VAL A 64 1.12 9.29 -21.34
N PRO A 65 1.97 10.28 -21.02
CA PRO A 65 2.74 11.01 -22.02
C PRO A 65 3.59 10.06 -22.87
N ASP A 66 3.87 10.48 -24.10
CA ASP A 66 4.59 9.65 -25.06
C ASP A 66 6.06 9.40 -24.66
N THR A 67 6.62 10.19 -23.75
CA THR A 67 8.04 10.13 -23.38
C THR A 67 8.32 10.56 -21.95
N ALA A 68 9.35 9.95 -21.37
CA ALA A 68 9.95 10.31 -20.09
C ALA A 68 11.29 11.06 -20.25
N ALA A 69 11.57 11.61 -21.44
CA ALA A 69 12.86 12.22 -21.78
C ALA A 69 13.26 13.37 -20.83
N ASP A 70 12.34 14.27 -20.49
CA ASP A 70 12.64 15.41 -19.61
C ASP A 70 13.10 14.94 -18.22
N ALA A 71 12.41 13.94 -17.66
CA ALA A 71 12.79 13.33 -16.38
C ALA A 71 14.17 12.66 -16.47
N LEU A 72 14.51 12.03 -17.60
CA LEU A 72 15.83 11.44 -17.82
C LEU A 72 16.94 12.49 -17.93
N VAL A 73 16.67 13.62 -18.57
CA VAL A 73 17.64 14.74 -18.67
C VAL A 73 17.98 15.25 -17.28
N ASP A 74 16.97 15.52 -16.45
CA ASP A 74 17.20 15.97 -15.07
C ASP A 74 17.94 14.92 -14.24
N LEU A 75 17.58 13.64 -14.42
CA LEU A 75 18.22 12.53 -13.70
C LEU A 75 19.72 12.45 -13.99
N ARG A 76 20.12 12.71 -15.23
CA ARG A 76 21.53 12.75 -15.63
C ARG A 76 22.26 13.99 -15.11
N ALA A 77 21.53 15.08 -14.90
CA ALA A 77 22.08 16.32 -14.36
C ALA A 77 22.25 16.28 -12.82
N LEU A 78 21.68 15.29 -12.12
CA LEU A 78 21.84 15.16 -10.68
C LEU A 78 23.26 14.72 -10.30
N GLU A 79 23.98 15.65 -9.69
CA GLU A 79 25.23 15.37 -8.98
C GLU A 79 24.93 14.86 -7.55
N SER A 80 25.88 14.16 -6.94
CA SER A 80 25.87 13.82 -5.49
C SER A 80 24.89 12.72 -5.02
N ILE A 81 24.56 11.74 -5.86
CA ILE A 81 23.88 10.51 -5.41
C ILE A 81 24.90 9.39 -5.16
N PRO A 82 24.80 8.64 -4.03
CA PRO A 82 25.66 7.48 -3.80
C PRO A 82 25.66 6.50 -4.98
N PRO A 83 26.83 5.99 -5.42
CA PRO A 83 26.91 5.03 -6.50
C PRO A 83 26.24 3.71 -6.11
N ALA A 84 25.83 2.92 -7.11
CA ALA A 84 25.31 1.58 -6.87
C ALA A 84 26.36 0.71 -6.14
N PRO A 85 25.97 -0.11 -5.14
CA PRO A 85 26.87 -1.03 -4.48
C PRO A 85 27.58 -1.96 -5.46
N ALA A 86 28.81 -2.36 -5.13
CA ALA A 86 29.62 -3.22 -6.01
C ALA A 86 28.91 -4.53 -6.43
N LYS A 87 28.05 -5.08 -5.56
CA LYS A 87 27.22 -6.27 -5.86
C LYS A 87 26.30 -6.07 -7.08
N CYS A 88 25.87 -4.84 -7.37
CA CYS A 88 25.00 -4.53 -8.49
C CYS A 88 25.70 -4.70 -9.85
N ALA A 89 27.04 -4.71 -9.88
CA ALA A 89 27.79 -4.98 -11.11
C ALA A 89 27.49 -6.38 -11.68
N ALA A 90 27.11 -7.34 -10.85
CA ALA A 90 26.75 -8.68 -11.28
C ALA A 90 25.45 -8.70 -12.10
N TYR A 91 24.52 -7.78 -11.87
CA TYR A 91 23.29 -7.65 -12.65
C TYR A 91 23.55 -6.85 -13.95
N ALA A 92 24.28 -5.73 -13.83
CA ALA A 92 24.61 -4.88 -14.96
C ALA A 92 25.45 -5.59 -16.04
N LYS A 93 26.34 -6.50 -15.64
CA LYS A 93 27.24 -7.25 -16.54
C LYS A 93 26.73 -8.65 -16.86
N ARG A 94 25.50 -9.00 -16.44
CA ARG A 94 24.97 -10.34 -16.66
C ARG A 94 24.89 -10.65 -18.14
N LYS A 95 25.30 -11.87 -18.51
CA LYS A 95 25.17 -12.38 -19.86
C LYS A 95 23.91 -13.24 -19.96
N ALA A 96 23.37 -13.32 -21.18
CA ALA A 96 22.26 -14.19 -21.49
C ALA A 96 22.63 -15.66 -21.27
N ASP A 97 21.76 -16.39 -20.59
CA ASP A 97 21.84 -17.85 -20.50
C ASP A 97 21.20 -18.47 -21.75
N GLY A 98 21.92 -18.43 -22.87
CA GLY A 98 21.47 -18.94 -24.16
C GLY A 98 20.60 -17.95 -24.95
N ALA A 99 19.79 -18.46 -25.88
CA ALA A 99 18.89 -17.65 -26.70
C ALA A 99 17.43 -17.96 -26.33
N ALA A 100 16.68 -16.95 -25.91
CA ALA A 100 15.29 -17.14 -25.49
C ALA A 100 14.26 -16.96 -26.62
N CYS A 101 14.56 -16.14 -27.63
CA CYS A 101 13.74 -16.00 -28.84
C CYS A 101 14.63 -16.00 -30.08
N ARG A 102 14.51 -17.02 -30.93
CA ARG A 102 15.07 -17.03 -32.30
C ARG A 102 13.94 -17.28 -33.28
N ASP A 103 13.95 -16.60 -34.42
CA ASP A 103 13.07 -16.88 -35.56
C ASP A 103 11.57 -17.00 -35.17
N GLY A 104 11.10 -16.19 -34.23
CA GLY A 104 9.71 -16.19 -33.77
C GLY A 104 9.30 -17.33 -32.84
N LYS A 105 10.24 -18.12 -32.28
CA LYS A 105 9.94 -19.16 -31.28
C LYS A 105 10.99 -19.24 -30.15
N PRO A 106 10.56 -19.55 -28.91
CA PRO A 106 9.18 -19.56 -28.41
C PRO A 106 8.60 -18.12 -28.23
N PRO A 107 7.26 -17.98 -28.05
CA PRO A 107 6.64 -16.70 -27.69
C PRO A 107 7.25 -16.11 -26.41
N ILE A 108 7.32 -14.78 -26.30
CA ILE A 108 7.89 -14.07 -25.14
C ILE A 108 7.42 -14.63 -23.80
N TYR A 109 6.14 -15.00 -23.68
CA TYR A 109 5.58 -15.54 -22.44
C TYR A 109 6.29 -16.82 -22.00
N ARG A 110 6.51 -17.81 -22.87
CA ARG A 110 7.23 -19.04 -22.48
C ARG A 110 8.67 -18.77 -22.02
N ALA A 111 9.34 -17.78 -22.63
CA ALA A 111 10.66 -17.37 -22.18
C ALA A 111 10.60 -16.75 -20.77
N LEU A 112 9.57 -15.95 -20.50
CA LEU A 112 9.31 -15.39 -19.18
C LEU A 112 8.94 -16.46 -18.17
N ASP A 113 8.10 -17.44 -18.53
CA ASP A 113 7.71 -18.54 -17.65
C ASP A 113 8.94 -19.29 -17.15
N SER A 114 9.76 -19.76 -18.09
CA SER A 114 11.00 -20.48 -17.81
C SER A 114 11.97 -19.66 -16.93
N ALA A 115 12.00 -18.34 -17.12
CA ALA A 115 12.82 -17.45 -16.30
C ALA A 115 12.25 -17.30 -14.88
N LEU A 116 10.95 -17.05 -14.73
CA LEU A 116 10.31 -16.79 -13.43
C LEU A 116 10.15 -18.05 -12.57
N GLU A 117 10.16 -19.23 -13.16
CA GLU A 117 10.26 -20.51 -12.43
C GLU A 117 11.61 -20.70 -11.72
N LYS A 118 12.66 -19.96 -12.12
CA LYS A 118 13.98 -20.04 -11.46
C LYS A 118 13.92 -19.43 -10.06
N LYS A 119 14.09 -20.28 -9.05
CA LYS A 119 14.18 -19.88 -7.64
C LYS A 119 15.46 -19.10 -7.31
N ASP A 120 16.55 -19.40 -8.01
CA ASP A 120 17.81 -18.70 -7.86
C ASP A 120 17.77 -17.37 -8.62
N ASP A 121 18.00 -16.26 -7.90
CA ASP A 121 17.93 -14.91 -8.46
C ASP A 121 18.94 -14.69 -9.59
N ALA A 122 20.10 -15.35 -9.51
CA ALA A 122 21.14 -15.19 -10.49
C ALA A 122 20.81 -15.88 -11.81
N ALA A 123 20.28 -17.10 -11.75
CA ALA A 123 19.77 -17.85 -12.89
C ALA A 123 18.51 -17.21 -13.49
N ARG A 124 17.62 -16.65 -12.65
CA ARG A 124 16.46 -15.89 -13.10
C ARG A 124 16.87 -14.67 -13.93
N ASP A 125 17.80 -13.86 -13.42
CA ASP A 125 18.29 -12.70 -14.17
C ASP A 125 18.99 -13.10 -15.48
N GLY A 126 19.79 -14.17 -15.48
CA GLY A 126 20.45 -14.69 -16.70
C GLY A 126 19.46 -15.11 -17.80
N ALA A 127 18.37 -15.78 -17.41
CA ALA A 127 17.28 -16.12 -18.31
C ALA A 127 16.50 -14.89 -18.82
N LEU A 128 16.28 -13.89 -17.95
CA LEU A 128 15.63 -12.64 -18.36
C LEU A 128 16.50 -11.80 -19.31
N VAL A 129 17.83 -11.78 -19.14
CA VAL A 129 18.74 -11.17 -20.13
C VAL A 129 18.57 -11.82 -21.50
N ALA A 130 18.45 -13.16 -21.56
CA ALA A 130 18.21 -13.86 -22.81
C ALA A 130 16.85 -13.45 -23.45
N ALA A 131 15.85 -13.15 -22.61
CA ALA A 131 14.52 -12.70 -23.03
C ALA A 131 14.47 -11.23 -23.51
N GLU A 132 15.48 -10.40 -23.21
CA GLU A 132 15.52 -9.02 -23.73
C GLU A 132 15.56 -8.98 -25.27
N ALA A 133 16.14 -10.00 -25.92
CA ALA A 133 16.14 -10.09 -27.38
C ALA A 133 14.72 -10.24 -27.99
N CYS A 134 13.74 -10.62 -27.18
CA CYS A 134 12.36 -10.81 -27.62
C CYS A 134 11.58 -9.47 -27.73
N ARG A 135 12.02 -8.39 -27.07
CA ARG A 135 11.38 -7.06 -27.10
C ARG A 135 12.41 -5.93 -26.97
N SER A 136 12.37 -4.97 -27.89
CA SER A 136 13.30 -3.83 -27.92
C SER A 136 12.85 -2.60 -27.13
N ASP A 137 11.62 -2.59 -26.63
CA ASP A 137 11.02 -1.46 -25.90
C ASP A 137 11.52 -1.29 -24.46
N GLY A 138 12.39 -2.19 -23.99
CA GLY A 138 12.98 -2.16 -22.66
C GLY A 138 12.08 -2.70 -21.55
N LEU A 139 10.89 -3.25 -21.87
CA LEU A 139 9.98 -3.80 -20.86
C LEU A 139 10.61 -4.93 -20.04
N ILE A 140 11.39 -5.80 -20.70
CA ILE A 140 12.08 -6.90 -20.02
C ILE A 140 13.23 -6.39 -19.15
N THR A 141 13.97 -5.38 -19.61
CA THR A 141 14.99 -4.69 -18.79
C THR A 141 14.35 -4.04 -17.55
N ALA A 142 13.16 -3.45 -17.68
CA ALA A 142 12.41 -2.94 -16.55
C ALA A 142 12.00 -4.06 -15.57
N LEU A 143 11.52 -5.21 -16.07
CA LEU A 143 11.15 -6.36 -15.24
C LEU A 143 12.37 -6.90 -14.47
N ARG A 144 13.53 -7.00 -15.12
CA ARG A 144 14.80 -7.38 -14.47
C ARG A 144 15.13 -6.45 -13.30
N ALA A 145 15.03 -5.15 -13.52
CA ALA A 145 15.29 -4.16 -12.48
C ALA A 145 14.25 -4.17 -11.35
N GLU A 146 12.99 -4.54 -11.63
CA GLU A 146 11.95 -4.72 -10.60
C GLU A 146 12.23 -5.95 -9.72
N LEU A 147 12.73 -7.04 -10.30
CA LEU A 147 13.00 -8.30 -9.58
C LEU A 147 14.37 -8.35 -8.90
N ALA A 148 15.26 -7.41 -9.22
CA ALA A 148 16.55 -7.25 -8.57
C ALA A 148 16.43 -6.52 -7.21
N PRO A 149 17.46 -6.55 -6.34
CA PRO A 149 17.51 -5.69 -5.16
C PRO A 149 17.27 -4.21 -5.56
N PRO A 150 16.39 -3.47 -4.85
CA PRO A 150 15.97 -2.13 -5.26
C PRO A 150 17.14 -1.18 -5.55
N GLU A 151 18.20 -1.23 -4.74
CA GLU A 151 19.40 -0.41 -4.87
C GLU A 151 20.24 -0.68 -6.13
N CYS A 152 19.93 -1.74 -6.88
CA CYS A 152 20.60 -2.11 -8.13
C CYS A 152 19.79 -1.76 -9.39
N ALA A 153 18.56 -1.23 -9.24
CA ALA A 153 17.66 -0.99 -10.36
C ALA A 153 18.26 -0.04 -11.42
N ASP A 154 18.89 1.07 -11.01
CA ASP A 154 19.53 2.03 -11.93
C ASP A 154 20.72 1.41 -12.67
N ALA A 155 21.54 0.59 -12.00
CA ALA A 155 22.64 -0.12 -12.64
C ALA A 155 22.20 -1.07 -13.77
N ILE A 156 20.96 -1.55 -13.74
CA ILE A 156 20.37 -2.41 -14.78
C ILE A 156 19.78 -1.58 -15.92
N VAL A 157 19.02 -0.51 -15.62
CA VAL A 157 18.27 0.23 -16.64
C VAL A 157 19.08 1.34 -17.31
N GLU A 158 20.06 1.95 -16.64
CA GLU A 158 20.85 3.06 -17.19
C GLU A 158 21.62 2.71 -18.47
N PRO A 159 22.25 1.52 -18.61
CA PRO A 159 22.88 1.12 -19.87
C PRO A 159 21.91 1.08 -21.06
N TRP A 160 20.64 0.76 -20.81
CA TRP A 160 19.58 0.80 -21.83
C TRP A 160 19.17 2.24 -22.13
N LEU A 161 18.90 3.04 -21.08
CA LEU A 161 18.51 4.46 -21.19
C LEU A 161 19.60 5.32 -21.86
N ALA A 162 20.88 4.93 -21.77
CA ALA A 162 21.99 5.58 -22.45
C ALA A 162 21.91 5.48 -23.98
N LYS A 163 21.21 4.48 -24.52
CA LYS A 163 21.17 4.16 -25.95
C LYS A 163 19.80 4.39 -26.58
N HIS A 164 18.76 4.58 -25.78
CA HIS A 164 17.37 4.63 -26.25
C HIS A 164 16.62 5.81 -25.61
N THR A 165 15.64 6.32 -26.35
CA THR A 165 14.69 7.31 -25.82
C THR A 165 13.58 6.58 -25.06
N PRO A 166 13.33 6.91 -23.77
CA PRO A 166 12.31 6.23 -22.98
C PRO A 166 10.90 6.66 -23.42
N ALA A 167 10.25 5.84 -24.24
CA ALA A 167 8.91 6.11 -24.77
C ALA A 167 7.81 5.31 -24.07
N GLY A 168 6.61 5.90 -23.99
CA GLY A 168 5.40 5.30 -23.46
C GLY A 168 5.54 4.76 -22.03
N ALA A 169 4.67 3.82 -21.68
CA ALA A 169 4.57 3.27 -20.33
C ALA A 169 5.87 2.56 -19.88
N ALA A 170 6.52 1.81 -20.77
CA ALA A 170 7.80 1.14 -20.47
C ALA A 170 8.94 2.15 -20.23
N GLY A 171 8.99 3.23 -21.02
CA GLY A 171 9.96 4.31 -20.83
C GLY A 171 9.81 5.00 -19.46
N HIS A 172 8.59 5.34 -19.06
CA HIS A 172 8.32 5.88 -17.74
C HIS A 172 8.70 4.91 -16.62
N ALA A 173 8.42 3.61 -16.78
CA ALA A 173 8.82 2.58 -15.82
C ALA A 173 10.35 2.48 -15.67
N LEU A 174 11.10 2.49 -16.77
CA LEU A 174 12.57 2.45 -16.75
C LEU A 174 13.17 3.65 -16.03
N VAL A 175 12.71 4.88 -16.33
CA VAL A 175 13.18 6.08 -15.63
C VAL A 175 12.76 6.05 -14.15
N GLY A 176 11.54 5.60 -13.85
CA GLY A 176 11.07 5.44 -12.47
C GLY A 176 11.89 4.43 -11.66
N LEU A 177 12.30 3.31 -12.28
CA LEU A 177 13.18 2.31 -11.67
C LEU A 177 14.59 2.87 -11.43
N ALA A 178 15.11 3.68 -12.36
CA ALA A 178 16.39 4.37 -12.16
C ALA A 178 16.33 5.35 -10.97
N VAL A 179 15.28 6.17 -10.91
CA VAL A 179 15.04 7.09 -9.78
C VAL A 179 14.90 6.31 -8.47
N SER A 180 14.14 5.21 -8.49
CA SER A 180 13.95 4.34 -7.33
C SER A 180 15.27 3.71 -6.85
N GLY A 181 16.13 3.23 -7.74
CA GLY A 181 17.42 2.65 -7.34
C GLY A 181 18.32 3.67 -6.64
N LYS A 182 18.32 4.91 -7.14
CA LYS A 182 19.02 6.03 -6.51
C LYS A 182 18.44 6.39 -5.14
N LEU A 183 17.11 6.50 -5.05
CA LEU A 183 16.40 6.74 -3.79
C LEU A 183 16.69 5.64 -2.75
N ALA A 184 16.74 4.37 -3.17
CA ALA A 184 16.98 3.24 -2.30
C ALA A 184 18.35 3.29 -1.58
N ARG A 185 19.30 4.10 -2.05
CA ARG A 185 20.64 4.27 -1.46
C ARG A 185 20.82 5.55 -0.64
N THR A 186 19.79 6.41 -0.60
CA THR A 186 19.81 7.61 0.23
C THR A 186 19.60 7.27 1.70
N ALA A 187 20.01 8.18 2.58
CA ALA A 187 19.88 8.06 4.02
C ALA A 187 20.58 6.83 4.62
N GLU A 188 21.67 6.39 3.98
CA GLU A 188 22.55 5.37 4.55
C GLU A 188 23.62 6.02 5.43
N ARG A 189 24.04 5.29 6.48
CA ARG A 189 25.24 5.56 7.31
C ARG A 189 25.32 7.00 7.86
N PRO A 190 24.57 7.32 8.93
CA PRO A 190 24.68 8.62 9.58
C PRO A 190 26.08 8.81 10.18
N PRO A 191 26.58 10.06 10.27
CA PRO A 191 27.80 10.36 11.00
C PRO A 191 27.73 9.84 12.44
N ARG A 192 28.84 9.32 12.95
CA ARG A 192 28.95 8.88 14.35
C ARG A 192 29.46 10.01 15.24
N PHE A 193 28.93 10.11 16.44
CA PHE A 193 29.43 11.05 17.43
C PHE A 193 30.75 10.55 18.05
N THR A 194 31.82 11.34 17.93
CA THR A 194 33.15 11.01 18.49
C THR A 194 33.66 12.06 19.49
N GLY A 195 32.84 13.05 19.84
CA GLY A 195 33.23 14.20 20.68
C GLY A 195 33.15 13.96 22.20
N ALA A 196 33.48 15.01 22.97
CA ALA A 196 33.31 15.03 24.42
C ALA A 196 31.84 14.88 24.84
N LYS A 197 31.58 14.28 26.00
CA LYS A 197 30.21 13.91 26.44
C LYS A 197 29.47 15.07 27.14
N ASP A 198 29.70 16.31 26.73
CA ASP A 198 29.04 17.49 27.30
C ASP A 198 27.98 18.07 26.35
N ARG A 199 27.01 18.80 26.91
CA ARG A 199 25.87 19.38 26.17
C ARG A 199 26.29 20.30 25.01
N ALA A 200 27.43 20.97 25.10
CA ALA A 200 27.90 21.88 24.05
C ALA A 200 28.44 21.09 22.85
N ALA A 201 29.18 20.01 23.09
CA ALA A 201 29.63 19.09 22.06
C ALA A 201 28.46 18.40 21.33
N ILE A 202 27.37 18.04 22.05
CA ILE A 202 26.15 17.49 21.44
C ILE A 202 25.54 18.48 20.45
N LYS A 203 25.33 19.72 20.90
CA LYS A 203 24.76 20.78 20.06
C LYS A 203 25.62 21.03 18.82
N LYS A 204 26.95 21.01 18.98
CA LYS A 204 27.89 21.18 17.88
C LYS A 204 27.82 20.02 16.87
N PHE A 205 27.65 18.78 17.32
CA PHE A 205 27.49 17.64 16.41
C PHE A 205 26.17 17.70 15.64
N LEU A 206 25.06 17.97 16.34
CA LEU A 206 23.73 18.11 15.75
C LEU A 206 23.68 19.25 14.72
N ALA A 207 24.30 20.40 15.03
CA ALA A 207 24.39 21.54 14.12
C ALA A 207 25.48 21.41 13.03
N GLY A 208 26.40 20.46 13.20
CA GLY A 208 27.56 20.25 12.33
C GLY A 208 27.38 19.04 11.42
N PRO A 209 28.20 17.98 11.55
CA PRO A 209 28.23 16.88 10.59
C PRO A 209 26.89 16.13 10.50
N PHE A 210 26.17 15.95 11.61
CA PHE A 210 24.91 15.20 11.60
C PHE A 210 23.78 16.00 10.93
N GLY A 211 23.64 17.28 11.28
CA GLY A 211 22.69 18.18 10.62
C GLY A 211 22.99 18.35 9.13
N ALA A 212 24.26 18.52 8.77
CA ALA A 212 24.69 18.59 7.38
C ALA A 212 24.32 17.32 6.60
N TRP A 213 24.55 16.14 7.18
CA TRP A 213 24.14 14.88 6.58
C TRP A 213 22.62 14.79 6.41
N ILE A 214 21.81 15.15 7.42
CA ILE A 214 20.33 15.18 7.26
C ILE A 214 19.94 16.09 6.10
N THR A 215 20.50 17.29 6.03
CA THR A 215 20.18 18.27 4.96
C THR A 215 20.60 17.77 3.58
N GLU A 216 21.77 17.16 3.46
CA GLU A 216 22.28 16.58 2.20
C GLU A 216 21.39 15.45 1.71
N GLN A 217 21.07 14.49 2.59
CA GLN A 217 20.19 13.37 2.24
C GLN A 217 18.79 13.85 1.87
N ALA A 218 18.24 14.77 2.65
CA ALA A 218 16.96 15.39 2.37
C ALA A 218 16.92 16.10 1.00
N ARG A 219 17.98 16.82 0.64
CA ARG A 219 18.09 17.51 -0.66
C ARG A 219 18.17 16.52 -1.81
N ALA A 220 18.93 15.44 -1.65
CA ALA A 220 19.02 14.37 -2.65
C ALA A 220 17.66 13.69 -2.88
N ILE A 221 16.94 13.35 -1.80
CA ILE A 221 15.59 12.76 -1.87
C ILE A 221 14.61 13.73 -2.55
N GLU A 222 14.64 15.01 -2.18
CA GLU A 222 13.78 16.03 -2.77
C GLU A 222 14.04 16.22 -4.27
N ALA A 223 15.30 16.26 -4.68
CA ALA A 223 15.66 16.37 -6.09
C ALA A 223 15.17 15.16 -6.91
N LEU A 224 15.34 13.94 -6.39
CA LEU A 224 14.82 12.72 -7.02
C LEU A 224 13.29 12.68 -7.04
N SER A 225 12.63 13.18 -5.98
CA SER A 225 11.17 13.29 -5.92
C SER A 225 10.61 14.27 -6.94
N LEU A 226 11.31 15.37 -7.23
CA LEU A 226 10.92 16.32 -8.29
C LEU A 226 10.98 15.65 -9.66
N ILE A 227 11.99 14.82 -9.93
CA ILE A 227 12.06 14.02 -11.16
C ILE A 227 10.90 13.02 -11.21
N ALA A 228 10.61 12.34 -10.10
CA ALA A 228 9.50 11.41 -10.02
C ALA A 228 8.15 12.06 -10.38
N SER A 229 7.93 13.32 -10.01
CA SER A 229 6.70 14.05 -10.36
C SER A 229 6.51 14.33 -11.85
N LYS A 230 7.59 14.26 -12.65
CA LYS A 230 7.54 14.40 -14.12
C LYS A 230 7.17 13.09 -14.83
N LEU A 231 7.13 11.98 -14.09
CA LEU A 231 6.74 10.67 -14.63
C LEU A 231 5.22 10.52 -14.63
N SER A 232 4.74 9.43 -15.23
CA SER A 232 3.32 9.08 -15.24
C SER A 232 3.12 7.57 -15.03
N GLY A 233 1.90 7.20 -14.64
CA GLY A 233 1.48 5.81 -14.43
C GLY A 233 2.42 5.04 -13.49
N TYR A 234 2.76 3.81 -13.89
CA TYR A 234 3.58 2.90 -13.08
C TYR A 234 4.93 3.50 -12.68
N GLY A 235 5.61 4.18 -13.61
CA GLY A 235 6.90 4.84 -13.37
C GLY A 235 6.84 5.92 -12.29
N ARG A 236 5.76 6.71 -12.26
CA ARG A 236 5.51 7.69 -11.19
C ARG A 236 5.25 6.99 -9.87
N GLY A 237 4.40 5.96 -9.87
CA GLY A 237 4.05 5.20 -8.67
C GLY A 237 5.25 4.61 -7.96
N ILE A 238 6.12 3.88 -8.69
CA ILE A 238 7.32 3.27 -8.10
C ILE A 238 8.28 4.30 -7.52
N ALA A 239 8.51 5.41 -8.22
CA ALA A 239 9.45 6.44 -7.81
C ALA A 239 8.91 7.26 -6.62
N ALA A 240 7.61 7.59 -6.61
CA ALA A 240 6.96 8.29 -5.51
C ALA A 240 6.90 7.44 -4.23
N VAL A 241 6.58 6.15 -4.34
CA VAL A 241 6.65 5.23 -3.20
C VAL A 241 8.05 5.19 -2.62
N GLU A 242 9.07 4.99 -3.46
CA GLU A 242 10.46 4.92 -2.97
C GLU A 242 10.94 6.26 -2.39
N ALA A 243 10.44 7.40 -2.90
CA ALA A 243 10.76 8.71 -2.34
C ALA A 243 10.17 8.86 -0.93
N GLY A 244 8.92 8.44 -0.75
CA GLY A 244 8.28 8.40 0.57
C GLY A 244 8.99 7.47 1.55
N VAL A 245 9.38 6.28 1.09
CA VAL A 245 10.18 5.31 1.84
C VAL A 245 11.54 5.89 2.22
N ALA A 246 12.22 6.62 1.32
CA ALA A 246 13.51 7.23 1.59
C ALA A 246 13.44 8.34 2.67
N ASP A 247 12.45 9.24 2.60
CA ASP A 247 12.21 10.26 3.63
C ASP A 247 11.91 9.62 4.99
N MET A 248 11.06 8.58 5.02
CA MET A 248 10.78 7.83 6.25
C MET A 248 12.03 7.10 6.76
N ARG A 249 12.78 6.41 5.90
CA ARG A 249 14.03 5.75 6.29
C ARG A 249 15.04 6.74 6.87
N LEU A 250 15.14 7.96 6.33
CA LEU A 250 15.97 9.02 6.91
C LEU A 250 15.62 9.29 8.37
N VAL A 251 14.33 9.37 8.69
CA VAL A 251 13.87 9.56 10.07
C VAL A 251 14.27 8.38 10.97
N GLU A 252 14.09 7.14 10.50
CA GLU A 252 14.47 5.95 11.28
C GLU A 252 15.97 5.86 11.51
N VAL A 253 16.76 6.03 10.45
CA VAL A 253 18.22 5.93 10.50
C VAL A 253 18.79 7.04 11.37
N ALA A 254 18.26 8.26 11.30
CA ALA A 254 18.65 9.35 12.17
C ALA A 254 18.33 9.05 13.64
N ARG A 255 17.15 8.49 13.94
CA ARG A 255 16.77 8.09 15.32
C ARG A 255 17.57 6.91 15.85
N ALA A 256 17.95 5.98 14.97
CA ALA A 256 18.74 4.80 15.29
C ALA A 256 20.26 5.07 15.27
N ALA A 257 20.68 6.30 14.95
CA ALA A 257 22.08 6.68 14.96
C ALA A 257 22.69 6.42 16.34
N GLU A 258 23.86 5.80 16.37
CA GLU A 258 24.52 5.41 17.60
C GLU A 258 24.90 6.65 18.42
N ILE A 259 24.26 6.79 19.58
CA ILE A 259 24.61 7.79 20.59
C ILE A 259 25.45 7.13 21.72
N PRO A 260 26.35 7.88 22.37
CA PRO A 260 27.14 7.36 23.49
C PRO A 260 26.26 6.80 24.62
N ASP A 261 26.70 5.70 25.26
CA ASP A 261 25.94 5.06 26.35
C ASP A 261 25.68 5.99 27.54
N ALA A 262 26.59 6.93 27.79
CA ALA A 262 26.41 7.95 28.81
C ALA A 262 25.17 8.84 28.55
N TRP A 263 24.82 9.10 27.29
CA TRP A 263 23.60 9.85 26.95
C TRP A 263 22.36 8.98 27.06
N LYS A 264 22.48 7.67 26.79
CA LYS A 264 21.36 6.73 26.98
C LYS A 264 21.00 6.60 28.46
N ALA A 265 21.99 6.68 29.34
CA ALA A 265 21.83 6.58 30.79
C ALA A 265 21.30 7.87 31.45
N ASP A 266 21.52 9.04 30.83
CA ASP A 266 21.03 10.33 31.32
C ASP A 266 19.67 10.67 30.67
N GLU A 267 18.59 10.61 31.46
CA GLU A 267 17.23 10.82 30.97
C GLU A 267 16.99 12.23 30.42
N GLU A 268 17.58 13.26 31.02
CA GLU A 268 17.41 14.65 30.57
C GLU A 268 18.11 14.88 29.22
N ILE A 269 19.36 14.44 29.10
CA ILE A 269 20.13 14.54 27.84
C ILE A 269 19.44 13.74 26.74
N ARG A 270 19.00 12.52 27.05
CA ARG A 270 18.27 11.67 26.10
C ARG A 270 16.97 12.33 25.62
N SER A 271 16.19 12.90 26.55
CA SER A 271 14.93 13.57 26.23
C SER A 271 15.15 14.80 25.35
N VAL A 272 16.12 15.66 25.70
CA VAL A 272 16.46 16.85 24.91
C VAL A 272 16.96 16.48 23.51
N TYR A 273 17.80 15.44 23.39
CA TYR A 273 18.31 14.95 22.11
C TYR A 273 17.18 14.48 21.20
N TYR A 274 16.33 13.57 21.68
CA TYR A 274 15.24 13.03 20.85
C TYR A 274 14.15 14.07 20.56
N ALA A 275 13.85 15.00 21.49
CA ALA A 275 12.90 16.08 21.22
C ALA A 275 13.40 17.02 20.12
N ALA A 276 14.68 17.42 20.15
CA ALA A 276 15.26 18.26 19.11
C ALA A 276 15.35 17.52 17.76
N LEU A 277 15.71 16.24 17.79
CA LEU A 277 15.78 15.40 16.61
C LEU A 277 14.40 15.21 15.96
N ASP A 278 13.37 14.94 16.76
CA ASP A 278 12.00 14.77 16.28
C ASP A 278 11.45 16.06 15.69
N ALA A 279 11.69 17.20 16.32
CA ALA A 279 11.30 18.50 15.76
C ALA A 279 11.95 18.77 14.39
N ALA A 280 13.22 18.38 14.22
CA ALA A 280 13.93 18.54 12.95
C ALA A 280 13.46 17.55 11.86
N LEU A 281 13.04 16.35 12.25
CA LEU A 281 12.67 15.26 11.35
C LEU A 281 11.17 15.22 11.01
N GLU A 282 10.30 15.86 11.79
CA GLU A 282 8.85 15.85 11.56
C GLU A 282 8.45 16.30 10.14
N PRO A 283 9.04 17.36 9.55
CA PRO A 283 8.74 17.73 8.16
C PRO A 283 9.04 16.60 7.17
N ARG A 284 10.10 15.81 7.41
CA ARG A 284 10.48 14.67 6.56
C ARG A 284 9.53 13.50 6.77
N LYS A 285 9.11 13.26 8.01
CA LYS A 285 8.09 12.26 8.32
C LYS A 285 6.77 12.54 7.59
N VAL A 286 6.28 13.79 7.65
CA VAL A 286 5.04 14.20 6.98
C VAL A 286 5.17 14.13 5.45
N ARG A 287 6.29 14.62 4.89
CA ARG A 287 6.56 14.54 3.45
C ARG A 287 6.63 13.09 2.98
N GLY A 288 7.37 12.25 3.70
CA GLY A 288 7.54 10.83 3.39
C GLY A 288 6.20 10.09 3.35
N ARG A 289 5.32 10.36 4.33
CA ARG A 289 3.94 9.88 4.31
C ARG A 289 3.21 10.30 3.04
N SER A 290 3.16 11.61 2.76
CA SER A 290 2.41 12.13 1.62
C SER A 290 2.91 11.56 0.28
N ALA A 291 4.22 11.48 0.08
CA ALA A 291 4.82 10.90 -1.11
C ALA A 291 4.52 9.40 -1.25
N ALA A 292 4.64 8.63 -0.16
CA ALA A 292 4.30 7.21 -0.17
C ALA A 292 2.82 6.98 -0.50
N LEU A 293 1.91 7.75 0.10
CA LEU A 293 0.47 7.64 -0.18
C LEU A 293 0.12 8.01 -1.62
N ALA A 294 0.72 9.08 -2.16
CA ALA A 294 0.54 9.46 -3.56
C ALA A 294 1.06 8.35 -4.50
N GLY A 295 2.24 7.79 -4.23
CA GLY A 295 2.78 6.68 -5.00
C GLY A 295 1.92 5.41 -4.93
N LEU A 296 1.38 5.08 -3.75
CA LEU A 296 0.45 3.96 -3.59
C LEU A 296 -0.84 4.16 -4.40
N GLN A 297 -1.36 5.39 -4.46
CA GLN A 297 -2.51 5.73 -5.29
C GLN A 297 -2.22 5.55 -6.79
N GLU A 298 -1.03 5.95 -7.26
CA GLU A 298 -0.60 5.74 -8.65
C GLU A 298 -0.47 4.25 -8.99
N LEU A 299 0.15 3.46 -8.10
CA LEU A 299 0.23 2.01 -8.26
C LEU A 299 -1.17 1.36 -8.24
N ALA A 300 -2.09 1.90 -7.44
CA ALA A 300 -3.48 1.46 -7.41
C ALA A 300 -4.16 1.64 -8.77
N LEU A 301 -3.94 2.79 -9.40
CA LEU A 301 -4.43 3.03 -10.75
C LEU A 301 -3.83 1.97 -11.68
N GLU A 302 -2.55 1.65 -11.62
CA GLU A 302 -1.97 0.56 -12.41
C GLU A 302 -2.42 -0.86 -12.01
N GLY A 303 -3.37 -0.96 -11.08
CA GLY A 303 -3.97 -2.22 -10.66
C GLY A 303 -3.10 -3.02 -9.70
N VAL A 304 -2.01 -2.45 -9.20
CA VAL A 304 -1.01 -3.17 -8.38
C VAL A 304 -1.51 -3.26 -6.95
N ALA A 305 -2.05 -4.42 -6.57
CA ALA A 305 -2.46 -4.69 -5.20
C ALA A 305 -1.29 -5.25 -4.37
N GLU A 306 -0.48 -6.13 -4.96
CA GLU A 306 0.61 -6.81 -4.27
C GLU A 306 1.97 -6.51 -4.91
N SER A 307 2.90 -5.99 -4.09
CA SER A 307 4.32 -5.91 -4.45
C SER A 307 5.19 -5.77 -3.21
N GLY A 308 6.49 -6.06 -3.35
CA GLY A 308 7.47 -5.79 -2.30
C GLY A 308 7.54 -4.31 -1.92
N ARG A 309 7.33 -3.40 -2.89
CA ARG A 309 7.33 -1.93 -2.66
C ARG A 309 6.14 -1.49 -1.83
N VAL A 310 4.95 -1.93 -2.21
CA VAL A 310 3.71 -1.68 -1.47
C VAL A 310 3.85 -2.18 -0.04
N THR A 311 4.32 -3.43 0.15
CA THR A 311 4.49 -4.02 1.48
C THR A 311 5.46 -3.22 2.35
N ARG A 312 6.63 -2.81 1.81
CA ARG A 312 7.60 -1.98 2.55
C ARG A 312 7.03 -0.62 2.92
N ALA A 313 6.34 0.05 1.99
CA ALA A 313 5.75 1.36 2.24
C ALA A 313 4.70 1.31 3.35
N HIS A 314 3.81 0.32 3.30
CA HIS A 314 2.81 0.09 4.36
C HIS A 314 3.46 -0.20 5.71
N ALA A 315 4.45 -1.10 5.76
CA ALA A 315 5.15 -1.42 7.01
C ALA A 315 5.79 -0.18 7.66
N LEU A 316 6.39 0.70 6.86
CA LEU A 316 6.95 1.96 7.35
C LEU A 316 5.87 2.95 7.80
N LEU A 317 4.80 3.12 7.03
CA LEU A 317 3.66 3.96 7.40
C LEU A 317 3.03 3.49 8.73
N GLY A 318 2.80 2.19 8.86
CA GLY A 318 2.30 1.55 10.08
C GLY A 318 3.22 1.80 11.27
N LYS A 319 4.52 1.59 11.12
CA LYS A 319 5.53 1.83 12.16
C LYS A 319 5.62 3.29 12.59
N MET A 320 5.59 4.24 11.64
CA MET A 320 5.83 5.66 11.92
C MET A 320 4.66 6.42 12.50
N PHE A 321 3.44 6.02 12.15
CA PHE A 321 2.23 6.73 12.52
C PHE A 321 1.38 5.95 13.51
N ALA A 322 2.01 5.03 14.27
CA ALA A 322 1.34 4.14 15.24
C ALA A 322 0.12 3.43 14.61
N GLY A 323 0.24 3.12 13.33
CA GLY A 323 -0.85 2.93 12.39
C GLY A 323 -1.39 1.52 12.39
N ARG A 324 -1.87 1.01 13.54
CA ARG A 324 -2.64 -0.25 13.60
C ARG A 324 -3.75 -0.27 12.54
N ARG A 325 -4.31 0.89 12.20
CA ARG A 325 -5.42 1.02 11.25
C ARG A 325 -5.05 0.72 9.79
N ILE A 326 -3.91 1.21 9.31
CA ILE A 326 -3.48 0.98 7.92
C ILE A 326 -3.23 -0.51 7.68
N ASP A 327 -2.59 -1.17 8.65
CA ASP A 327 -2.29 -2.60 8.57
C ASP A 327 -3.51 -3.48 8.94
N ALA A 328 -4.43 -2.98 9.76
CA ALA A 328 -5.56 -3.78 10.25
C ALA A 328 -6.49 -4.23 9.12
N LEU A 329 -6.70 -3.45 8.05
CA LEU A 329 -7.49 -3.93 6.92
C LEU A 329 -6.84 -5.10 6.18
N ARG A 330 -5.50 -5.21 6.19
CA ARG A 330 -4.81 -6.38 5.62
C ARG A 330 -5.01 -7.63 6.46
N ALA A 331 -5.48 -7.50 7.70
CA ALA A 331 -5.88 -8.64 8.51
C ALA A 331 -7.29 -9.14 8.18
N LEU A 332 -8.08 -8.42 7.38
CA LEU A 332 -9.37 -8.92 6.88
C LEU A 332 -9.14 -10.13 5.98
N HIS A 333 -9.98 -11.14 6.18
CA HIS A 333 -9.95 -12.34 5.37
C HIS A 333 -10.72 -12.10 4.08
N LEU A 334 -10.02 -12.21 2.94
CA LEU A 334 -10.63 -12.24 1.63
C LEU A 334 -11.09 -13.67 1.31
N PRO A 335 -12.22 -13.86 0.63
CA PRO A 335 -12.58 -15.16 0.08
C PRO A 335 -11.46 -15.71 -0.79
N ASP A 336 -11.25 -17.02 -0.75
CA ASP A 336 -10.23 -17.67 -1.58
C ASP A 336 -10.43 -17.30 -3.05
N ALA A 337 -9.31 -17.11 -3.74
CA ALA A 337 -9.30 -16.96 -5.19
C ALA A 337 -10.11 -18.09 -5.85
N PRO A 338 -10.70 -17.84 -7.05
CA PRO A 338 -11.34 -18.92 -7.78
C PRO A 338 -10.32 -20.04 -7.95
N ARG A 339 -10.68 -21.26 -7.52
CA ARG A 339 -9.84 -22.44 -7.76
C ARG A 339 -9.70 -22.54 -9.27
N GLY A 340 -8.49 -22.62 -9.80
CA GLY A 340 -8.33 -22.87 -11.23
C GLY A 340 -8.61 -24.34 -11.52
N ASP A 341 -9.12 -24.65 -12.72
CA ASP A 341 -9.00 -26.01 -13.30
C ASP A 341 -7.55 -26.29 -13.73
N CYS A 342 -6.67 -25.32 -13.46
CA CYS A 342 -5.25 -25.34 -13.63
C CYS A 342 -4.54 -25.80 -12.36
N GLU A 343 -4.81 -27.04 -11.93
CA GLU A 343 -3.93 -27.72 -10.97
C GLU A 343 -2.63 -28.16 -11.67
N PRO A 344 -1.51 -28.26 -10.93
CA PRO A 344 -0.27 -28.82 -11.47
C PRO A 344 -0.54 -30.17 -12.16
N GLY A 345 -0.37 -30.24 -13.48
CA GLY A 345 -0.65 -31.43 -14.29
C GLY A 345 -1.94 -31.39 -15.13
N SER A 346 -2.74 -30.32 -15.04
CA SER A 346 -3.90 -30.13 -15.92
C SER A 346 -3.47 -29.82 -17.38
N PRO A 347 -4.08 -30.46 -18.39
CA PRO A 347 -3.77 -30.21 -19.81
C PRO A 347 -3.94 -28.76 -20.23
N MET A 348 -4.81 -28.01 -19.53
CA MET A 348 -5.10 -26.61 -19.82
C MET A 348 -3.96 -25.65 -19.42
N CYS A 349 -3.07 -26.06 -18.51
CA CYS A 349 -1.86 -25.30 -18.16
C CYS A 349 -0.62 -25.84 -18.89
N ALA A 350 -0.69 -27.09 -19.38
CA ALA A 350 0.35 -27.69 -20.20
C ALA A 350 0.16 -27.40 -21.71
N SER A 351 -0.91 -26.71 -22.10
CA SER A 351 -1.17 -26.35 -23.50
C SER A 351 -0.17 -25.30 -23.99
N GLU A 352 -0.16 -25.09 -25.31
CA GLU A 352 0.69 -24.07 -25.94
C GLU A 352 0.48 -22.65 -25.39
N ASP A 353 -0.63 -22.43 -24.67
CA ASP A 353 -1.08 -21.21 -23.99
C ASP A 353 -0.60 -21.07 -22.54
N GLY A 354 0.33 -21.92 -22.06
CA GLY A 354 0.83 -21.92 -20.66
C GLY A 354 1.39 -20.60 -20.10
N GLY A 355 1.62 -19.61 -20.97
CA GLY A 355 2.11 -18.25 -20.65
C GLY A 355 1.26 -17.46 -19.64
N TYR A 356 -0.01 -17.84 -19.43
CA TYR A 356 -0.90 -17.13 -18.50
C TYR A 356 -0.60 -17.40 -17.03
N THR A 357 0.09 -18.50 -16.69
CA THR A 357 0.46 -18.81 -15.30
C THR A 357 1.50 -17.83 -14.76
N THR A 358 2.50 -17.49 -15.57
CA THR A 358 3.57 -16.53 -15.25
C THR A 358 3.08 -15.11 -15.11
N LEU A 359 1.98 -14.77 -15.77
CA LEU A 359 1.33 -13.46 -15.64
C LEU A 359 0.69 -13.28 -14.25
N SER A 360 0.47 -14.37 -13.51
CA SER A 360 0.10 -14.31 -12.10
C SER A 360 1.30 -14.14 -11.15
N SER A 361 2.53 -14.05 -11.66
CA SER A 361 3.75 -13.91 -10.84
C SER A 361 4.48 -12.57 -11.00
N VAL A 362 4.03 -11.74 -11.95
CA VAL A 362 4.56 -10.39 -12.18
C VAL A 362 3.55 -9.33 -11.75
N PRO A 363 3.98 -8.10 -11.42
CA PRO A 363 3.06 -6.99 -11.21
C PRO A 363 2.12 -6.79 -12.42
N THR A 364 0.87 -6.40 -12.14
CA THR A 364 -0.20 -6.22 -13.14
C THR A 364 0.20 -5.35 -14.32
N PHE A 365 1.05 -4.34 -14.08
CA PHE A 365 1.64 -3.51 -15.12
C PHE A 365 2.32 -4.34 -16.23
N TYR A 366 3.21 -5.26 -15.87
CA TYR A 366 3.92 -6.09 -16.85
C TYR A 366 2.97 -7.06 -17.55
N ALA A 367 2.00 -7.61 -16.82
CA ALA A 367 1.01 -8.50 -17.40
C ALA A 367 0.20 -7.78 -18.50
N GLU A 368 -0.24 -6.54 -18.26
CA GLU A 368 -0.94 -5.73 -19.27
C GLU A 368 -0.04 -5.36 -20.44
N GLN A 369 1.20 -4.92 -20.21
CA GLN A 369 2.12 -4.54 -21.29
C GLN A 369 2.56 -5.73 -22.16
N LEU A 370 2.54 -6.94 -21.61
CA LEU A 370 2.83 -8.15 -22.36
C LEU A 370 1.62 -8.58 -23.20
N LEU A 371 0.44 -8.69 -22.60
CA LEU A 371 -0.76 -9.27 -23.22
C LEU A 371 -1.65 -8.30 -24.02
N GLY A 372 -1.61 -7.01 -23.69
CA GLY A 372 -2.55 -6.02 -24.19
C GLY A 372 -4.02 -6.34 -23.85
N ASP A 373 -4.94 -5.79 -24.64
CA ASP A 373 -6.38 -5.92 -24.40
C ASP A 373 -6.94 -7.33 -24.69
N ALA A 374 -6.17 -8.18 -25.39
CA ALA A 374 -6.57 -9.55 -25.70
C ALA A 374 -6.75 -10.42 -24.44
N VAL A 375 -6.15 -10.02 -23.31
CA VAL A 375 -6.22 -10.76 -22.05
C VAL A 375 -7.65 -10.93 -21.53
N VAL A 376 -8.51 -9.93 -21.71
CA VAL A 376 -9.82 -9.88 -21.05
C VAL A 376 -10.80 -10.91 -21.62
N GLY A 377 -10.63 -11.30 -22.88
CA GLY A 377 -11.49 -12.28 -23.55
C GLY A 377 -11.03 -13.73 -23.41
N HIS A 378 -9.90 -13.99 -22.75
CA HIS A 378 -9.30 -15.32 -22.69
C HIS A 378 -9.90 -16.18 -21.54
N PRO A 379 -10.03 -17.51 -21.67
CA PRO A 379 -10.51 -18.37 -20.57
C PRO A 379 -9.67 -18.31 -19.29
N LEU A 380 -8.38 -17.94 -19.42
CA LEU A 380 -7.44 -17.72 -18.31
C LEU A 380 -7.29 -16.25 -17.91
N ALA A 381 -8.19 -15.37 -18.36
CA ALA A 381 -8.25 -13.94 -18.04
C ALA A 381 -8.21 -13.66 -16.52
N TYR A 382 -8.71 -14.58 -15.70
CA TYR A 382 -8.73 -14.41 -14.26
C TYR A 382 -7.35 -14.50 -13.58
N LEU A 383 -6.31 -15.06 -14.22
CA LEU A 383 -5.01 -15.29 -13.58
C LEU A 383 -4.27 -13.98 -13.24
N PRO A 384 -4.15 -12.98 -14.15
CA PRO A 384 -3.64 -11.66 -13.79
C PRO A 384 -4.43 -10.98 -12.66
N LEU A 385 -5.72 -11.29 -12.53
CA LEU A 385 -6.57 -10.73 -11.48
C LEU A 385 -6.21 -11.24 -10.07
N LEU A 386 -5.40 -12.29 -9.97
CA LEU A 386 -4.89 -12.78 -8.70
C LEU A 386 -3.85 -11.83 -8.07
N GLN A 387 -3.16 -11.03 -8.89
CA GLN A 387 -2.13 -10.08 -8.45
C GLN A 387 -2.67 -8.64 -8.28
N GLY A 388 -3.88 -8.36 -8.77
CA GLY A 388 -4.51 -7.05 -8.70
C GLY A 388 -5.51 -6.82 -9.83
N ALA A 389 -5.86 -5.57 -10.14
CA ALA A 389 -6.90 -5.25 -11.11
C ALA A 389 -6.33 -4.41 -12.29
N PRO A 390 -5.74 -5.03 -13.32
CA PRO A 390 -5.06 -4.29 -14.39
C PRO A 390 -5.99 -3.29 -15.09
N PRO A 391 -5.46 -2.13 -15.53
CA PRO A 391 -6.21 -1.12 -16.28
C PRO A 391 -7.08 -1.66 -17.43
N ALA A 392 -6.62 -2.67 -18.19
CA ALA A 392 -7.41 -3.31 -19.24
C ALA A 392 -8.74 -3.89 -18.73
N TYR A 393 -8.72 -4.52 -17.55
CA TYR A 393 -9.93 -5.02 -16.90
C TYR A 393 -10.82 -3.87 -16.44
N VAL A 394 -10.25 -2.81 -15.87
CA VAL A 394 -11.04 -1.62 -15.47
C VAL A 394 -11.76 -1.02 -16.68
N ARG A 395 -11.11 -0.95 -17.85
CA ARG A 395 -11.75 -0.49 -19.10
C ARG A 395 -12.86 -1.42 -19.58
N ALA A 396 -12.68 -2.74 -19.49
CA ALA A 396 -13.69 -3.70 -19.92
C ALA A 396 -14.90 -3.73 -18.99
N PHE A 397 -14.66 -3.64 -17.68
CA PHE A 397 -15.68 -3.63 -16.64
C PHE A 397 -16.30 -2.26 -16.38
N SER A 398 -15.84 -1.18 -17.01
CA SER A 398 -16.52 0.12 -16.95
C SER A 398 -17.79 0.16 -17.82
N ASN A 399 -17.94 -0.78 -18.76
CA ASN A 399 -19.13 -0.95 -19.58
C ASN A 399 -19.66 -2.38 -19.46
N GLU A 400 -20.85 -2.52 -18.89
CA GLU A 400 -21.46 -3.82 -18.65
C GLU A 400 -21.65 -4.67 -19.92
N ALA A 401 -21.91 -4.04 -21.07
CA ALA A 401 -22.02 -4.77 -22.35
C ALA A 401 -20.67 -5.33 -22.84
N LYS A 402 -19.55 -4.81 -22.34
CA LYS A 402 -18.18 -5.25 -22.68
C LYS A 402 -17.56 -6.14 -21.60
N ALA A 403 -18.12 -6.15 -20.40
CA ALA A 403 -17.60 -6.94 -19.30
C ALA A 403 -17.72 -8.45 -19.62
N PRO A 404 -16.70 -9.27 -19.29
CA PRO A 404 -16.77 -10.71 -19.42
C PRO A 404 -18.06 -11.29 -18.83
N ALA A 405 -18.71 -12.17 -19.60
CA ALA A 405 -19.91 -12.86 -19.16
C ALA A 405 -19.63 -13.98 -18.13
N ASP A 406 -18.39 -14.49 -18.13
CA ASP A 406 -17.95 -15.58 -17.27
C ASP A 406 -18.02 -15.21 -15.77
N PRO A 407 -18.81 -15.93 -14.95
CA PRO A 407 -18.91 -15.70 -13.51
C PRO A 407 -17.58 -15.76 -12.77
N ARG A 408 -16.66 -16.65 -13.18
CA ARG A 408 -15.36 -16.83 -12.53
C ARG A 408 -14.49 -15.59 -12.70
N THR A 409 -14.46 -15.02 -13.90
CA THR A 409 -13.75 -13.77 -14.21
C THR A 409 -14.38 -12.58 -13.47
N ARG A 410 -15.71 -12.51 -13.38
CA ARG A 410 -16.40 -11.48 -12.57
C ARG A 410 -16.04 -11.57 -11.09
N PHE A 411 -16.05 -12.78 -10.53
CA PHE A 411 -15.64 -13.03 -9.15
C PHE A 411 -14.18 -12.65 -8.92
N ALA A 412 -13.28 -13.08 -9.81
CA ALA A 412 -11.86 -12.73 -9.74
C ALA A 412 -11.65 -11.21 -9.79
N TYR A 413 -12.36 -10.51 -10.66
CA TYR A 413 -12.27 -9.05 -10.78
C TYR A 413 -12.79 -8.35 -9.52
N ALA A 414 -13.93 -8.78 -9.00
CA ALA A 414 -14.48 -8.25 -7.76
C ALA A 414 -13.53 -8.46 -6.57
N ARG A 415 -12.91 -9.64 -6.47
CA ARG A 415 -11.89 -9.96 -5.46
C ARG A 415 -10.65 -9.08 -5.63
N ALA A 416 -10.18 -8.92 -6.85
CA ALA A 416 -9.03 -8.07 -7.18
C ALA A 416 -9.26 -6.61 -6.78
N ARG A 417 -10.45 -6.07 -7.09
CA ARG A 417 -10.86 -4.73 -6.68
C ARG A 417 -10.92 -4.60 -5.17
N LEU A 418 -11.53 -5.57 -4.48
CA LEU A 418 -11.56 -5.56 -3.02
C LEU A 418 -10.14 -5.57 -2.42
N ALA A 419 -9.23 -6.42 -2.92
CA ALA A 419 -7.83 -6.46 -2.49
C ALA A 419 -7.12 -5.13 -2.74
N LEU A 420 -7.30 -4.53 -3.92
CA LEU A 420 -6.76 -3.22 -4.27
C LEU A 420 -7.26 -2.12 -3.32
N GLY A 421 -8.55 -2.13 -2.99
CA GLY A 421 -9.18 -1.22 -2.04
C GLY A 421 -8.64 -1.39 -0.61
N LEU A 422 -8.39 -2.62 -0.16
CA LEU A 422 -7.80 -2.88 1.17
C LEU A 422 -6.38 -2.33 1.31
N VAL A 423 -5.62 -2.34 0.21
CA VAL A 423 -4.25 -1.83 0.18
C VAL A 423 -4.25 -0.31 0.07
N THR A 424 -5.07 0.25 -0.82
CA THR A 424 -4.95 1.66 -1.24
C THR A 424 -6.02 2.56 -0.62
N TRP A 425 -7.01 1.97 0.05
CA TRP A 425 -8.14 2.61 0.71
C TRP A 425 -9.02 3.43 -0.23
N ARG A 426 -9.04 3.09 -1.52
CA ARG A 426 -9.87 3.77 -2.51
C ARG A 426 -11.31 3.26 -2.41
N GLY A 427 -12.23 4.15 -2.04
CA GLY A 427 -13.65 3.81 -1.92
C GLY A 427 -14.27 3.24 -3.21
N VAL A 428 -13.86 3.75 -4.38
CA VAL A 428 -14.29 3.23 -5.70
C VAL A 428 -13.92 1.76 -5.91
N ASP A 429 -12.86 1.27 -5.28
CA ASP A 429 -12.48 -0.15 -5.39
C ASP A 429 -13.48 -1.04 -4.65
N PHE A 430 -14.02 -0.60 -3.51
CA PHE A 430 -15.07 -1.32 -2.77
C PHE A 430 -16.41 -1.30 -3.52
N ASP A 431 -16.82 -0.15 -4.07
CA ASP A 431 -18.08 -0.07 -4.82
C ASP A 431 -18.08 -0.96 -6.06
N GLN A 432 -16.96 -0.96 -6.81
CA GLN A 432 -16.80 -1.83 -7.96
C GLN A 432 -16.72 -3.30 -7.56
N ALA A 433 -16.08 -3.64 -6.43
CA ALA A 433 -16.09 -5.00 -5.90
C ALA A 433 -17.51 -5.48 -5.58
N ALA A 434 -18.32 -4.65 -4.90
CA ALA A 434 -19.70 -4.97 -4.56
C ALA A 434 -20.57 -5.14 -5.83
N LEU A 435 -20.44 -4.23 -6.79
CA LEU A 435 -21.17 -4.28 -8.07
C LEU A 435 -20.91 -5.56 -8.85
N TRP A 436 -19.63 -5.94 -8.99
CA TRP A 436 -19.27 -7.08 -9.84
C TRP A 436 -19.45 -8.41 -9.13
N ALA A 437 -19.30 -8.46 -7.80
CA ALA A 437 -19.63 -9.65 -7.03
C ALA A 437 -21.14 -9.95 -7.03
N SER A 438 -22.01 -8.94 -6.96
CA SER A 438 -23.46 -9.16 -7.03
C SER A 438 -23.92 -9.72 -8.40
N LYS A 439 -23.09 -9.58 -9.45
CA LYS A 439 -23.33 -10.04 -10.83
C LYS A 439 -22.73 -11.40 -11.17
N VAL A 440 -22.14 -12.12 -10.20
CA VAL A 440 -21.62 -13.49 -10.40
C VAL A 440 -22.75 -14.50 -10.61
N GLY A 441 -23.93 -14.25 -10.04
CA GLY A 441 -25.14 -15.06 -10.20
C GLY A 441 -25.27 -16.18 -9.16
N ASP A 442 -26.49 -16.43 -8.68
CA ASP A 442 -26.74 -17.30 -7.52
C ASP A 442 -26.36 -18.78 -7.72
N LYS A 443 -26.32 -19.24 -8.98
CA LYS A 443 -26.01 -20.64 -9.34
C LYS A 443 -24.52 -20.90 -9.59
N ALA A 444 -23.68 -19.87 -9.56
CA ALA A 444 -22.23 -20.04 -9.75
C ALA A 444 -21.59 -20.75 -8.55
N ALA A 445 -20.49 -21.49 -8.79
CA ALA A 445 -19.74 -22.14 -7.72
C ALA A 445 -19.18 -21.13 -6.70
N GLU A 446 -18.94 -19.90 -7.15
CA GLU A 446 -18.40 -18.78 -6.38
C GLU A 446 -19.49 -17.94 -5.70
N SER A 447 -20.78 -18.27 -5.84
CA SER A 447 -21.91 -17.45 -5.37
C SER A 447 -21.81 -17.03 -3.89
N GLU A 448 -21.54 -17.97 -2.98
CA GLU A 448 -21.43 -17.66 -1.55
C GLU A 448 -20.19 -16.80 -1.24
N LYS A 449 -19.07 -17.06 -1.92
CA LYS A 449 -17.85 -16.24 -1.83
C LYS A 449 -18.07 -14.83 -2.39
N ALA A 450 -18.85 -14.70 -3.46
CA ALA A 450 -19.22 -13.41 -4.02
C ALA A 450 -20.09 -12.61 -3.04
N LYS A 451 -21.03 -13.27 -2.34
CA LYS A 451 -21.79 -12.64 -1.24
C LYS A 451 -20.88 -12.15 -0.11
N ALA A 452 -19.81 -12.88 0.21
CA ALA A 452 -18.79 -12.43 1.15
C ALA A 452 -18.04 -11.17 0.67
N ILE A 453 -17.72 -11.07 -0.62
CA ILE A 453 -17.15 -9.85 -1.21
C ILE A 453 -18.14 -8.69 -1.09
N VAL A 454 -19.42 -8.88 -1.44
CA VAL A 454 -20.46 -7.84 -1.32
C VAL A 454 -20.56 -7.36 0.13
N ALA A 455 -20.67 -8.27 1.09
CA ALA A 455 -20.80 -7.92 2.50
C ALA A 455 -19.62 -7.09 3.02
N LEU A 456 -18.40 -7.51 2.69
CA LEU A 456 -17.19 -6.78 3.11
C LEU A 456 -17.07 -5.43 2.41
N ALA A 457 -17.34 -5.38 1.11
CA ALA A 457 -17.29 -4.17 0.32
C ALA A 457 -18.33 -3.12 0.75
N LEU A 458 -19.54 -3.54 1.14
CA LEU A 458 -20.57 -2.63 1.68
C LEU A 458 -20.13 -1.99 3.00
N ALA A 459 -19.50 -2.76 3.89
CA ALA A 459 -18.99 -2.25 5.15
C ALA A 459 -17.83 -1.26 4.95
N LEU A 460 -16.95 -1.55 3.98
CA LEU A 460 -15.78 -0.72 3.66
C LEU A 460 -16.12 0.50 2.80
N GLY A 461 -17.13 0.40 1.94
CA GLY A 461 -17.52 1.46 1.00
C GLY A 461 -17.99 2.75 1.68
N ARG A 462 -18.43 2.67 2.94
CA ARG A 462 -18.81 3.84 3.75
C ARG A 462 -17.61 4.51 4.42
N GLY A 463 -16.45 3.86 4.43
CA GLY A 463 -15.24 4.40 5.02
C GLY A 463 -14.60 5.55 4.23
N PRO A 464 -13.43 6.03 4.68
CA PRO A 464 -12.74 7.14 4.04
C PRO A 464 -12.40 6.90 2.57
N ASP A 465 -12.49 7.95 1.75
CA ASP A 465 -12.24 7.93 0.29
C ASP A 465 -10.75 7.86 -0.12
N GLY A 466 -9.89 7.36 0.76
CA GLY A 466 -8.45 7.22 0.48
C GLY A 466 -7.60 7.03 1.72
N ALA A 467 -6.38 6.53 1.52
CA ALA A 467 -5.45 6.27 2.62
C ALA A 467 -5.04 7.56 3.35
N ALA A 468 -4.97 8.70 2.65
CA ALA A 468 -4.75 10.00 3.25
C ALA A 468 -5.89 10.40 4.22
N ALA A 469 -7.15 10.23 3.79
CA ALA A 469 -8.32 10.50 4.62
C ALA A 469 -8.37 9.55 5.82
N MET A 470 -8.03 8.27 5.63
CA MET A 470 -7.88 7.31 6.72
C MET A 470 -6.84 7.81 7.74
N MET A 471 -5.63 8.16 7.29
CA MET A 471 -4.56 8.60 8.19
C MET A 471 -4.86 9.93 8.89
N ALA A 472 -5.65 10.80 8.27
CA ALA A 472 -6.12 12.04 8.88
C ALA A 472 -7.25 11.82 9.90
N SER A 473 -8.00 10.71 9.78
CA SER A 473 -9.12 10.39 10.67
C SER A 473 -8.61 10.09 12.08
N ARG A 474 -8.93 10.96 13.04
CA ARG A 474 -8.58 10.76 14.46
C ARG A 474 -9.51 9.73 15.11
N SER A 475 -9.00 8.86 15.99
CA SER A 475 -9.86 8.34 17.06
C SER A 475 -10.32 9.54 17.88
N ARG A 476 -11.63 9.68 18.11
CA ARG A 476 -12.25 10.86 18.76
C ARG A 476 -11.76 11.15 20.20
N CYS A 477 -10.80 10.38 20.75
CA CYS A 477 -10.27 10.50 22.12
C CYS A 477 -8.74 10.74 22.20
N ALA A 478 -8.04 10.99 21.09
CA ALA A 478 -6.57 11.12 21.12
C ALA A 478 -6.04 12.47 21.66
N GLY A 479 -6.90 13.37 22.13
CA GLY A 479 -6.51 14.59 22.82
C GLY A 479 -7.10 14.57 24.23
N GLY A 480 -6.26 14.63 25.25
CA GLY A 480 -6.64 14.57 26.67
C GLY A 480 -7.46 15.75 27.19
N ASP A 481 -8.26 16.40 26.35
CA ASP A 481 -9.28 17.37 26.77
C ASP A 481 -10.50 16.61 27.31
N TRP A 482 -10.32 16.09 28.52
CA TRP A 482 -11.41 15.68 29.38
C TRP A 482 -12.11 16.94 29.88
N GLY A 483 -12.93 17.57 29.02
CA GLY A 483 -13.82 18.63 29.45
C GLY A 483 -14.69 18.13 30.61
N ALA A 484 -14.72 18.89 31.71
CA ALA A 484 -15.43 18.55 32.94
C ALA A 484 -16.94 18.26 32.77
N ASP A 485 -17.49 18.56 31.59
CA ASP A 485 -18.91 18.48 31.29
C ASP A 485 -19.31 17.17 30.60
N GLY A 486 -18.40 16.20 30.44
CA GLY A 486 -18.71 14.83 29.98
C GLY A 486 -19.26 14.70 28.55
N ALA A 487 -19.42 15.81 27.83
CA ALA A 487 -20.01 15.83 26.50
C ALA A 487 -19.37 16.92 25.65
N LYS A 488 -18.39 16.53 24.81
CA LYS A 488 -18.25 16.95 23.41
C LYS A 488 -16.99 16.33 22.81
N CYS A 489 -17.13 15.10 22.35
CA CYS A 489 -16.23 14.60 21.31
C CYS A 489 -16.50 15.44 20.04
N GLY A 490 -15.51 16.20 19.58
CA GLY A 490 -15.64 17.04 18.38
C GLY A 490 -15.85 16.24 17.07
N PRO A 491 -16.21 16.92 15.96
CA PRO A 491 -16.53 16.30 14.68
C PRO A 491 -15.26 15.89 13.92
N ALA A 492 -14.53 14.87 14.39
CA ALA A 492 -13.58 14.19 13.52
C ALA A 492 -14.36 13.19 12.64
N PRO A 493 -14.06 13.09 11.33
CA PRO A 493 -14.76 12.15 10.45
C PRO A 493 -14.61 10.74 11.00
N GLU A 494 -15.74 10.07 11.19
CA GLU A 494 -15.79 8.68 11.60
C GLU A 494 -15.14 7.83 10.50
N LEU A 495 -14.49 6.72 10.87
CA LEU A 495 -14.06 5.74 9.88
C LEU A 495 -15.26 5.01 9.25
N GLU A 496 -16.48 5.19 9.77
CA GLU A 496 -17.75 4.64 9.27
C GLU A 496 -17.74 3.14 8.89
N LEU A 497 -16.79 2.34 9.41
CA LEU A 497 -16.71 0.89 9.12
C LEU A 497 -17.61 0.05 10.03
N MET A 498 -18.51 0.67 10.81
CA MET A 498 -19.38 -0.04 11.75
C MET A 498 -20.61 -0.70 11.08
N HIS A 499 -20.82 -0.45 9.80
CA HIS A 499 -21.94 -0.98 9.03
C HIS A 499 -21.71 -2.43 8.59
N VAL A 500 -21.72 -3.35 9.56
CA VAL A 500 -21.40 -4.77 9.39
C VAL A 500 -22.62 -5.68 9.22
N ASP A 501 -23.81 -5.12 8.97
CA ASP A 501 -25.08 -5.87 8.91
C ASP A 501 -25.05 -7.01 7.88
N ALA A 502 -24.44 -6.77 6.72
CA ALA A 502 -24.24 -7.77 5.66
C ALA A 502 -23.34 -8.93 6.11
N LEU A 503 -22.27 -8.62 6.86
CA LEU A 503 -21.35 -9.63 7.40
C LEU A 503 -22.05 -10.45 8.49
N ASP A 504 -22.80 -9.80 9.39
CA ASP A 504 -23.58 -10.48 10.42
C ASP A 504 -24.70 -11.37 9.83
N ALA A 505 -25.33 -10.94 8.72
CA ALA A 505 -26.30 -11.74 7.99
C ALA A 505 -25.63 -12.95 7.32
N LEU A 506 -24.47 -12.74 6.69
CA LEU A 506 -23.71 -13.81 6.05
C LEU A 506 -23.21 -14.84 7.05
N ALA A 507 -22.68 -14.42 8.21
CA ALA A 507 -22.22 -15.32 9.27
C ALA A 507 -23.32 -16.28 9.77
N LYS A 508 -24.59 -15.88 9.67
CA LYS A 508 -25.75 -16.69 10.07
C LYS A 508 -26.28 -17.60 8.96
N THR A 509 -26.18 -17.17 7.70
CA THR A 509 -26.88 -17.79 6.56
C THR A 509 -25.96 -18.58 5.64
N ALA A 510 -24.66 -18.31 5.63
CA ALA A 510 -23.68 -19.03 4.81
C ALA A 510 -23.65 -20.52 5.16
N THR A 511 -23.54 -21.38 4.13
CA THR A 511 -23.50 -22.83 4.29
C THR A 511 -22.08 -23.34 4.50
N ASP A 512 -21.07 -22.67 3.93
CA ASP A 512 -19.67 -22.96 4.13
C ASP A 512 -19.17 -22.44 5.49
N ALA A 513 -18.54 -23.33 6.26
CA ALA A 513 -18.05 -23.01 7.59
C ALA A 513 -16.94 -21.95 7.58
N ARG A 514 -16.08 -21.98 6.55
CA ARG A 514 -15.01 -21.01 6.39
C ARG A 514 -15.57 -19.62 6.12
N THR A 515 -16.56 -19.51 5.23
CA THR A 515 -17.23 -18.26 4.90
C THR A 515 -17.94 -17.66 6.12
N ARG A 516 -18.63 -18.47 6.93
CA ARG A 516 -19.19 -18.01 8.22
C ARG A 516 -18.13 -17.45 9.16
N ALA A 517 -17.03 -18.19 9.32
CA ALA A 517 -15.93 -17.82 10.20
C ALA A 517 -15.26 -16.50 9.77
N ASP A 518 -15.02 -16.34 8.46
CA ASP A 518 -14.44 -15.14 7.89
C ASP A 518 -15.37 -13.93 8.04
N ALA A 519 -16.69 -14.12 7.87
CA ALA A 519 -17.68 -13.06 8.06
C ALA A 519 -17.71 -12.54 9.51
N ASP A 520 -17.78 -13.44 10.50
CA ASP A 520 -17.73 -13.07 11.92
C ASP A 520 -16.39 -12.39 12.29
N PHE A 521 -15.26 -12.92 11.80
CA PHE A 521 -13.94 -12.35 12.04
C PHE A 521 -13.82 -10.93 11.47
N ASN A 522 -14.22 -10.75 10.21
CA ASN A 522 -14.16 -9.46 9.54
C ASN A 522 -15.09 -8.43 10.19
N ALA A 523 -16.30 -8.81 10.58
CA ALA A 523 -17.22 -7.93 11.30
C ALA A 523 -16.61 -7.46 12.63
N ALA A 524 -16.02 -8.37 13.41
CA ALA A 524 -15.35 -8.05 14.67
C ALA A 524 -14.19 -7.07 14.46
N LEU A 525 -13.36 -7.32 13.43
CA LEU A 525 -12.20 -6.52 13.13
C LEU A 525 -12.57 -5.11 12.67
N LEU A 526 -13.57 -4.96 11.78
CA LEU A 526 -14.04 -3.65 11.32
C LEU A 526 -14.64 -2.81 12.43
N LEU A 527 -15.44 -3.43 13.30
CA LEU A 527 -15.94 -2.80 14.51
C LEU A 527 -14.74 -2.31 15.34
N TRP A 528 -13.80 -3.19 15.68
CA TRP A 528 -12.63 -2.80 16.46
C TRP A 528 -11.85 -1.61 15.87
N ILE A 529 -11.57 -1.61 14.55
CA ILE A 529 -10.87 -0.50 13.88
C ILE A 529 -11.64 0.82 14.05
N SER A 530 -12.98 0.74 13.97
CA SER A 530 -13.91 1.86 14.09
C SER A 530 -14.53 1.98 15.48
N THR A 531 -13.80 1.55 16.53
CA THR A 531 -14.29 1.61 17.91
C THR A 531 -14.88 3.00 18.18
N PRO A 532 -16.17 3.09 18.56
CA PRO A 532 -16.80 4.36 18.82
C PRO A 532 -16.07 5.03 19.99
N PRO A 533 -15.84 6.35 19.94
CA PRO A 533 -15.32 7.06 21.09
C PRO A 533 -16.30 6.94 22.25
N CYS A 534 -15.77 6.57 23.40
CA CYS A 534 -16.56 6.03 24.49
C CYS A 534 -16.88 7.09 25.54
N CYS A 535 -18.10 7.03 26.09
CA CYS A 535 -18.36 7.23 27.51
C CYS A 535 -19.44 6.21 27.97
N GLY A 536 -19.11 5.32 28.92
CA GLY A 536 -20.10 4.56 29.70
C GLY A 536 -20.26 3.05 29.42
N ALA A 537 -21.23 2.42 30.08
CA ALA A 537 -21.51 0.98 30.04
C ALA A 537 -21.84 0.43 28.64
N THR A 538 -22.25 1.28 27.71
CA THR A 538 -22.45 0.94 26.29
C THR A 538 -21.16 0.50 25.60
N THR A 539 -20.01 1.01 26.04
CA THR A 539 -18.70 0.60 25.54
C THR A 539 -18.33 -0.81 25.97
N ALA A 540 -18.63 -1.19 27.21
CA ALA A 540 -18.37 -2.56 27.67
C ALA A 540 -19.19 -3.57 26.86
N LYS A 541 -20.49 -3.28 26.63
CA LYS A 541 -21.34 -4.09 25.77
C LYS A 541 -20.82 -4.17 24.33
N TYR A 542 -20.29 -3.05 23.81
CA TYR A 542 -19.68 -3.00 22.50
C TYR A 542 -18.50 -3.97 22.38
N PHE A 543 -17.52 -3.90 23.29
CA PHE A 543 -16.38 -4.82 23.28
C PHE A 543 -16.78 -6.26 23.56
N GLY A 544 -17.82 -6.48 24.37
CA GLY A 544 -18.46 -7.80 24.52
C GLY A 544 -18.95 -8.35 23.19
N GLY A 545 -19.67 -7.55 22.40
CA GLY A 545 -20.14 -7.93 21.06
C GLY A 545 -19.02 -8.17 20.04
N VAL A 546 -17.89 -7.47 20.16
CA VAL A 546 -16.68 -7.73 19.36
C VAL A 546 -16.05 -9.08 19.77
N ALA A 547 -15.90 -9.32 21.08
CA ALA A 547 -15.35 -10.56 21.61
C ALA A 547 -16.21 -11.80 21.23
N GLU A 548 -17.53 -11.67 21.25
CA GLU A 548 -18.46 -12.73 20.84
C GLU A 548 -18.27 -13.13 19.37
N ARG A 549 -18.12 -12.15 18.47
CA ARG A 549 -17.87 -12.41 17.04
C ARG A 549 -16.54 -13.13 16.83
N PHE A 550 -15.45 -12.67 17.44
CA PHE A 550 -14.17 -13.39 17.39
C PHE A 550 -14.27 -14.80 17.98
N GLY A 551 -15.05 -14.98 19.05
CA GLY A 551 -15.31 -16.30 19.64
C GLY A 551 -16.05 -17.25 18.70
N ARG A 552 -17.08 -16.76 17.99
CA ARG A 552 -17.79 -17.55 16.96
C ARG A 552 -16.89 -17.89 15.77
N ALA A 553 -16.09 -16.92 15.30
CA ALA A 553 -15.11 -17.16 14.24
C ALA A 553 -14.09 -18.24 14.64
N ALA A 554 -13.54 -18.15 15.86
CA ALA A 554 -12.61 -19.14 16.40
C ALA A 554 -13.21 -20.55 16.50
N ALA A 555 -14.50 -20.66 16.85
CA ALA A 555 -15.20 -21.94 16.89
C ALA A 555 -15.42 -22.49 15.47
N ALA A 556 -15.80 -21.63 14.52
CA ALA A 556 -16.08 -22.02 13.14
C ALA A 556 -14.82 -22.41 12.34
N PHE A 557 -13.65 -21.84 12.66
CA PHE A 557 -12.38 -22.26 12.03
C PHE A 557 -11.93 -23.68 12.42
N GLY A 558 -12.44 -24.25 13.52
CA GLY A 558 -12.08 -25.60 13.99
C GLY A 558 -10.65 -25.78 14.53
N GLY A 559 -9.65 -25.04 14.02
CA GLY A 559 -8.24 -25.12 14.45
C GLY A 559 -7.27 -24.26 13.62
N GLY A 560 -5.98 -24.37 13.90
CA GLY A 560 -4.90 -23.66 13.18
C GLY A 560 -4.71 -22.19 13.58
N SER A 561 -3.77 -21.52 12.91
CA SER A 561 -3.33 -20.16 13.24
C SER A 561 -4.46 -19.11 13.17
N ALA A 562 -5.41 -19.27 12.25
CA ALA A 562 -6.58 -18.39 12.16
C ALA A 562 -7.49 -18.52 13.39
N ALA A 563 -7.73 -19.75 13.85
CA ALA A 563 -8.50 -20.00 15.07
C ALA A 563 -7.78 -19.47 16.32
N GLU A 564 -6.47 -19.69 16.42
CA GLU A 564 -5.64 -19.18 17.53
C GLU A 564 -5.66 -17.66 17.60
N LYS A 565 -5.49 -16.98 16.47
CA LYS A 565 -5.60 -15.52 16.37
C LYS A 565 -6.97 -15.04 16.82
N ALA A 566 -8.04 -15.63 16.30
CA ALA A 566 -9.40 -15.26 16.69
C ALA A 566 -9.67 -15.47 18.20
N ARG A 567 -9.14 -16.56 18.81
CA ARG A 567 -9.24 -16.78 20.26
C ARG A 567 -8.49 -15.73 21.06
N ALA A 568 -7.27 -15.39 20.64
CA ALA A 568 -6.45 -14.38 21.30
C ALA A 568 -7.15 -13.02 21.31
N GLU A 569 -7.69 -12.60 20.17
CA GLU A 569 -8.48 -11.36 20.05
C GLU A 569 -9.75 -11.42 20.92
N ALA A 570 -10.49 -12.55 20.89
CA ALA A 570 -11.68 -12.72 21.74
C ALA A 570 -11.37 -12.58 23.24
N MET A 571 -10.26 -13.15 23.70
CA MET A 571 -9.81 -13.03 25.10
C MET A 571 -9.44 -11.59 25.45
N LEU A 572 -8.69 -10.91 24.57
CA LEU A 572 -8.29 -9.52 24.75
C LEU A 572 -9.51 -8.60 24.92
N TYR A 573 -10.49 -8.69 24.03
CA TYR A 573 -11.65 -7.80 24.08
C TYR A 573 -12.64 -8.16 25.18
N ARG A 574 -12.72 -9.42 25.59
CA ARG A 574 -13.48 -9.80 26.78
C ARG A 574 -12.86 -9.18 28.04
N ALA A 575 -11.55 -9.26 28.21
CA ALA A 575 -10.85 -8.65 29.33
C ALA A 575 -11.04 -7.11 29.32
N GLN A 576 -11.01 -6.47 28.15
CA GLN A 576 -11.27 -5.04 28.01
C GLN A 576 -12.72 -4.67 28.39
N ALA A 577 -13.71 -5.46 27.95
CA ALA A 577 -15.10 -5.26 28.31
C ALA A 577 -15.34 -5.39 29.83
N GLU A 578 -14.72 -6.38 30.47
CA GLU A 578 -14.79 -6.61 31.91
C GLU A 578 -14.14 -5.47 32.72
N GLU A 579 -12.96 -4.99 32.30
CA GLU A 579 -12.29 -3.87 32.94
C GLU A 579 -13.12 -2.59 32.87
N LEU A 580 -13.66 -2.27 31.68
CA LEU A 580 -14.52 -1.10 31.51
C LEU A 580 -15.82 -1.22 32.31
N SER A 581 -16.41 -2.42 32.38
CA SER A 581 -17.58 -2.66 33.24
C SER A 581 -17.27 -2.40 34.71
N ARG A 582 -16.09 -2.83 35.18
CA ARG A 582 -15.62 -2.58 36.55
C ARG A 582 -15.37 -1.09 36.82
N ILE A 583 -14.80 -0.36 35.86
CA ILE A 583 -14.56 1.08 35.98
C ILE A 583 -15.87 1.86 36.07
N PHE A 584 -16.88 1.54 35.25
CA PHE A 584 -18.16 2.27 35.24
C PHE A 584 -19.19 1.80 36.29
N ALA A 585 -18.93 0.68 36.96
CA ALA A 585 -19.73 0.23 38.11
C ALA A 585 -19.28 0.87 39.44
N ARG A 586 -18.08 1.49 39.47
CA ARG A 586 -17.57 2.28 40.58
C ARG A 586 -17.91 3.75 40.37
#